data_AF-A0A524GR23-F1
#
_entry.id   AF-A0A524GR23-F1
#
_cell.length_a   1.000
_cell.length_b   1.000
_cell.length_c   1.000
_cell.angle_alpha   90.00
_cell.angle_beta   90.00
_cell.angle_gamma   90.00
#
_symmetry.space_group_name_H-M   'P 1'
#
loop_
_entity.id
_entity.type
_entity.pdbx_description
1 polymer ?
#
loop_
_entity_poly.entity_id
_entity_poly.type
_entity_poly.pdbx_seq_one_letter_code
_entity_poly.pdbx_strand_id
1 'polypeptide(L)'
;MGVDFDFSMLDAMDVLDLACFIEREAAENYLLLASWAEKNSPGAAKFFQRMARLEGQHDSQIEERRRALFGDQPSRYIDSAPWEVEVPDYDEVGTSFTLEQAYALALGAEERAEAYFRQAVDYISDPQTVEILDGLAEEEREHQRLLKKEMASC
;
A
#
# COMPACT_ATOMS: atom_id res chain seq x y z
N MET A 1 17.84 -5.14 5.64
CA MET A 1 18.13 -6.43 4.96
C MET A 1 16.76 -6.95 4.59
N GLY A 2 16.33 -6.76 3.33
CA GLY A 2 14.96 -7.08 2.92
C GLY A 2 14.70 -8.56 3.12
N VAL A 3 13.55 -8.91 3.68
CA VAL A 3 13.10 -10.29 3.73
C VAL A 3 12.85 -10.70 2.28
N ASP A 4 13.69 -11.56 1.72
CA ASP A 4 13.37 -12.26 0.47
C ASP A 4 12.17 -13.14 0.76
N PHE A 5 10.98 -12.65 0.40
CA PHE A 5 9.74 -13.37 0.60
C PHE A 5 9.65 -14.46 -0.47
N ASP A 6 9.61 -15.73 -0.07
CA ASP A 6 9.51 -16.84 -1.02
C ASP A 6 8.07 -17.01 -1.49
N PHE A 7 7.72 -16.30 -2.56
CA PHE A 7 6.40 -16.36 -3.20
C PHE A 7 6.00 -17.78 -3.65
N SER A 8 6.96 -18.69 -3.86
CA SER A 8 6.65 -20.06 -4.29
C SER A 8 5.99 -20.91 -3.21
N MET A 9 6.03 -20.45 -1.96
CA MET A 9 5.45 -21.12 -0.79
C MET A 9 4.07 -20.58 -0.41
N LEU A 10 3.59 -19.53 -1.08
CA LEU A 10 2.32 -18.88 -0.77
C LEU A 10 1.18 -19.50 -1.58
N ASP A 11 0.05 -19.72 -0.92
CA ASP A 11 -1.19 -19.99 -1.61
C ASP A 11 -1.97 -18.70 -1.93
N ALA A 12 -3.07 -18.84 -2.67
CA ALA A 12 -3.90 -17.70 -3.07
C ALA A 12 -4.52 -16.96 -1.87
N MET A 13 -4.73 -17.62 -0.74
CA MET A 13 -5.25 -16.99 0.47
C MET A 13 -4.15 -16.16 1.15
N ASP A 14 -2.93 -16.71 1.22
CA ASP A 14 -1.77 -16.03 1.80
C ASP A 14 -1.45 -14.73 1.05
N VAL A 15 -1.51 -14.76 -0.28
CA VAL A 15 -1.29 -13.57 -1.12
C VAL A 15 -2.38 -12.52 -0.93
N LEU A 16 -3.64 -12.92 -0.78
CA LEU A 16 -4.73 -11.97 -0.50
C LEU A 16 -4.66 -11.42 0.93
N ASP A 17 -4.25 -12.22 1.91
CA ASP A 17 -4.01 -11.78 3.29
C ASP A 17 -2.93 -10.69 3.32
N LEU A 18 -1.83 -10.92 2.60
CA LEU A 18 -0.74 -9.95 2.46
C LEU A 18 -1.17 -8.70 1.68
N ALA A 19 -1.98 -8.86 0.62
CA ALA A 19 -2.52 -7.73 -0.12
C ALA A 19 -3.40 -6.82 0.77
N CYS A 20 -4.32 -7.37 1.55
CA CYS A 20 -5.09 -6.61 2.55
C CYS A 20 -4.17 -5.85 3.51
N PHE A 21 -3.12 -6.51 4.00
CA PHE A 21 -2.18 -5.91 4.92
C PHE A 21 -1.45 -4.71 4.28
N ILE A 22 -0.96 -4.86 3.05
CA ILE A 22 -0.26 -3.80 2.29
C ILE A 22 -1.15 -2.58 2.11
N GLU A 23 -2.38 -2.77 1.64
CA GLU A 23 -3.36 -1.70 1.42
C GLU A 23 -3.71 -0.98 2.72
N ARG A 24 -3.90 -1.73 3.81
CA ARG A 24 -4.19 -1.16 5.13
C ARG A 24 -3.04 -0.33 5.65
N GLU A 25 -1.82 -0.84 5.56
CA GLU A 25 -0.61 -0.10 5.98
C GLU A 25 -0.43 1.16 5.13
N ALA A 26 -0.64 1.09 3.81
CA ALA A 26 -0.61 2.24 2.92
C ALA A 26 -1.66 3.29 3.33
N ALA A 27 -2.90 2.87 3.64
CA ALA A 27 -3.95 3.76 4.13
C ALA A 27 -3.55 4.50 5.41
N GLU A 28 -3.01 3.76 6.40
CA GLU A 28 -2.54 4.32 7.67
C GLU A 28 -1.38 5.30 7.46
N ASN A 29 -0.40 4.95 6.62
CA ASN A 29 0.73 5.80 6.28
C ASN A 29 0.30 7.11 5.62
N TYR A 30 -0.69 7.05 4.72
CA TYR A 30 -1.27 8.24 4.12
C TYR A 30 -2.02 9.12 5.13
N LEU A 31 -2.68 8.53 6.14
CA LEU A 31 -3.31 9.30 7.21
C LEU A 31 -2.28 10.00 8.11
N LEU A 32 -1.15 9.37 8.38
CA LEU A 32 -0.03 9.98 9.10
C LEU A 32 0.56 11.16 8.31
N LEU A 33 0.84 10.96 7.03
CA LEU A 33 1.31 12.02 6.13
C LEU A 33 0.32 13.17 6.00
N ALA A 34 -0.97 12.86 5.91
CA ALA A 34 -2.03 13.87 5.89
C ALA A 34 -2.02 14.71 7.17
N SER A 35 -1.99 14.06 8.33
CA SER A 35 -1.99 14.69 9.66
C SER A 35 -0.77 15.60 9.84
N TRP A 36 0.41 15.13 9.41
CA TRP A 36 1.63 15.94 9.39
C TRP A 36 1.49 17.17 8.47
N ALA A 37 0.90 16.99 7.28
CA ALA A 37 0.74 18.04 6.28
C ALA A 37 -0.32 19.09 6.64
N GLU A 38 -1.29 18.79 7.53
CA GLU A 38 -2.41 19.69 7.85
C GLU A 38 -1.98 21.11 8.24
N LYS A 39 -0.86 21.23 8.96
CA LYS A 39 -0.37 22.51 9.48
C LYS A 39 0.42 23.32 8.45
N ASN A 40 1.04 22.66 7.47
CA ASN A 40 2.04 23.29 6.58
C ASN A 40 1.62 23.31 5.11
N SER A 41 0.78 22.37 4.66
CA SER A 41 0.29 22.29 3.28
C SER A 41 -1.12 21.66 3.25
N PRO A 42 -2.19 22.47 3.40
CA PRO A 42 -3.56 21.97 3.36
C PRO A 42 -3.95 21.29 2.03
N GLY A 43 -3.27 21.64 0.93
CA GLY A 43 -3.43 20.97 -0.35
C GLY A 43 -2.90 19.53 -0.32
N ALA A 44 -1.66 19.36 0.15
CA ALA A 44 -1.06 18.04 0.31
C ALA A 44 -1.82 17.17 1.32
N ALA A 45 -2.28 17.75 2.43
CA ALA A 45 -3.08 17.04 3.41
C ALA A 45 -4.36 16.44 2.79
N LYS A 46 -5.08 17.23 1.96
CA LYS A 46 -6.26 16.73 1.23
C LYS A 46 -5.92 15.66 0.21
N PHE A 47 -4.77 15.79 -0.46
CA PHE A 47 -4.30 14.78 -1.40
C PHE A 47 -4.02 13.45 -0.67
N PHE A 48 -3.25 13.46 0.41
CA PHE A 48 -2.95 12.26 1.20
C PHE A 48 -4.21 11.65 1.83
N GLN A 49 -5.15 12.46 2.32
CA GLN A 49 -6.47 11.96 2.77
C GLN A 49 -7.26 11.27 1.65
N ARG A 50 -7.12 11.74 0.40
CA ARG A 50 -7.75 11.08 -0.75
C ARG A 50 -7.08 9.75 -1.04
N MET A 51 -5.75 9.69 -1.00
CA MET A 51 -5.00 8.43 -1.20
C MET A 51 -5.36 7.39 -0.13
N ALA A 52 -5.36 7.77 1.16
CA ALA A 52 -5.78 6.88 2.24
C ALA A 52 -7.17 6.25 2.05
N ARG A 53 -8.10 6.98 1.41
CA ARG A 53 -9.44 6.48 1.12
C ARG A 53 -9.47 5.50 -0.06
N LEU A 54 -8.55 5.65 -1.02
CA LEU A 54 -8.42 4.72 -2.14
C LEU A 54 -7.88 3.38 -1.62
N GLU A 55 -6.79 3.40 -0.85
CA GLU A 55 -6.23 2.16 -0.27
C GLU A 55 -7.23 1.46 0.66
N GLY A 56 -7.95 2.22 1.50
CA GLY A 56 -9.00 1.64 2.35
C GLY A 56 -10.16 1.00 1.55
N GLN A 57 -10.43 1.47 0.32
CA GLN A 57 -11.39 0.83 -0.58
C GLN A 57 -10.82 -0.43 -1.21
N HIS A 58 -9.52 -0.46 -1.51
CA HIS A 58 -8.85 -1.67 -2.00
C HIS A 58 -8.85 -2.76 -0.91
N ASP A 59 -8.44 -2.45 0.32
CA ASP A 59 -8.49 -3.37 1.47
C ASP A 59 -9.88 -4.00 1.62
N SER A 60 -10.92 -3.17 1.62
CA SER A 60 -12.32 -3.64 1.70
C SER A 60 -12.70 -4.58 0.56
N GLN A 61 -12.28 -4.28 -0.68
CA GLN A 61 -12.55 -5.12 -1.84
C GLN A 61 -11.82 -6.46 -1.78
N ILE A 62 -10.56 -6.45 -1.33
CA ILE A 62 -9.76 -7.66 -1.16
C ILE A 62 -10.35 -8.52 -0.05
N GLU A 63 -10.75 -7.93 1.09
CA GLU A 63 -11.41 -8.65 2.19
C GLU A 63 -12.71 -9.31 1.76
N GLU A 64 -13.55 -8.61 0.99
CA GLU A 64 -14.80 -9.17 0.46
C GLU A 64 -14.53 -10.38 -0.44
N ARG A 65 -13.55 -10.27 -1.35
CA ARG A 65 -13.19 -11.35 -2.27
C ARG A 65 -12.55 -12.53 -1.55
N ARG A 66 -11.63 -12.26 -0.63
CA ARG A 66 -11.02 -13.26 0.24
C ARG A 66 -12.07 -14.04 1.02
N ARG A 67 -13.08 -13.35 1.57
CA ARG A 67 -14.21 -14.00 2.25
C ARG A 67 -15.07 -14.83 1.29
N ALA A 68 -15.28 -14.36 0.07
CA ALA A 68 -16.01 -15.11 -0.96
C ALA A 68 -15.28 -16.41 -1.38
N LEU A 69 -13.95 -16.38 -1.45
CA LEU A 69 -13.11 -17.52 -1.85
C LEU A 69 -12.83 -18.51 -0.71
N PHE A 70 -12.52 -17.99 0.48
CA PHE A 70 -11.97 -18.78 1.60
C PHE A 70 -12.86 -18.78 2.87
N GLY A 71 -13.98 -18.04 2.85
CA GLY A 71 -14.87 -17.89 3.99
C GLY A 71 -14.26 -17.08 5.13
N ASP A 72 -14.68 -17.37 6.36
CA ASP A 72 -14.22 -16.70 7.58
C ASP A 72 -12.93 -17.33 8.15
N GLN A 73 -12.11 -18.00 7.31
CA GLN A 73 -10.82 -18.51 7.76
C GLN A 73 -9.96 -17.36 8.29
N PRO A 74 -9.28 -17.49 9.44
CA PRO A 74 -8.45 -16.39 9.97
C PRO A 74 -7.31 -16.08 9.01
N SER A 75 -6.88 -14.81 8.96
CA SER A 75 -5.69 -14.43 8.21
C SER A 75 -4.46 -15.12 8.81
N ARG A 76 -3.58 -15.63 7.95
CA ARG A 76 -2.31 -16.24 8.37
C ARG A 76 -1.20 -15.21 8.53
N TYR A 77 -1.38 -14.01 7.98
CA TYR A 77 -0.43 -12.90 7.99
C TYR A 77 -1.12 -11.66 8.55
N ILE A 78 -1.18 -11.56 9.88
CA ILE A 78 -1.87 -10.45 10.59
C ILE A 78 -0.91 -9.30 10.94
N ASP A 79 0.40 -9.54 11.01
CA ASP A 79 1.41 -8.53 11.39
C ASP A 79 2.76 -8.75 10.66
N SER A 80 2.69 -9.13 9.37
CA SER A 80 3.88 -9.47 8.59
C SER A 80 3.93 -8.61 7.34
N ALA A 81 4.38 -7.36 7.49
CA ALA A 81 4.88 -6.61 6.34
C ALA A 81 6.10 -7.37 5.80
N PRO A 82 6.10 -7.84 4.54
CA PRO A 82 7.32 -8.45 3.97
C PRO A 82 8.46 -7.41 3.87
N TRP A 83 8.11 -6.13 3.91
CA TRP A 83 8.99 -4.98 4.03
C TRP A 83 8.54 -4.18 5.26
N GLU A 84 9.39 -4.05 6.27
CA GLU A 84 9.21 -3.01 7.29
C GLU A 84 9.27 -1.66 6.54
N VAL A 85 8.12 -1.03 6.30
CA VAL A 85 8.13 0.38 5.90
C VAL A 85 8.58 1.14 7.14
N GLU A 86 9.85 1.53 7.16
CA GLU A 86 10.35 2.49 8.13
C GLU A 86 9.67 3.83 7.86
N VAL A 87 8.48 4.01 8.41
CA VAL A 87 7.79 5.29 8.45
C VAL A 87 8.54 6.14 9.47
N PRO A 88 8.99 7.35 9.09
CA PRO A 88 9.60 8.25 10.04
C PRO A 88 8.63 8.56 11.18
N ASP A 89 9.13 8.60 12.42
CA ASP A 89 8.35 9.14 13.53
C ASP A 89 8.18 10.66 13.31
N TYR A 90 7.05 11.05 12.71
CA TYR A 90 6.74 12.42 12.35
C TYR A 90 6.71 13.39 13.54
N ASP A 91 6.56 12.88 14.77
CA ASP A 91 6.67 13.68 15.98
C ASP A 91 8.14 13.97 16.33
N GLU A 92 9.07 13.08 15.98
CA GLU A 92 10.52 13.24 16.19
C GLU A 92 11.25 13.96 15.04
N VAL A 93 10.83 13.80 13.77
CA VAL A 93 11.56 14.38 12.62
C VAL A 93 11.46 15.91 12.53
N GLY A 94 10.55 16.53 13.30
CA GLY A 94 10.46 17.98 13.47
C GLY A 94 10.38 18.77 12.15
N THR A 95 11.07 19.90 12.08
CA THR A 95 11.07 20.81 10.91
C THR A 95 11.96 20.35 9.75
N SER A 96 12.72 19.27 9.93
CA SER A 96 13.65 18.73 8.91
C SER A 96 12.94 17.92 7.84
N PHE A 97 11.74 17.41 8.13
CA PHE A 97 10.97 16.64 7.15
C PHE A 97 10.27 17.59 6.17
N THR A 98 10.49 17.39 4.88
CA THR A 98 9.97 18.25 3.81
C THR A 98 8.81 17.60 3.07
N LEU A 99 8.02 18.42 2.37
CA LEU A 99 6.93 17.93 1.54
C LEU A 99 7.44 17.04 0.38
N GLU A 100 8.62 17.35 -0.16
CA GLU A 100 9.29 16.52 -1.16
C GLU A 100 9.62 15.13 -0.60
N GLN A 101 10.14 15.06 0.64
CA GLN A 101 10.41 13.79 1.31
C GLN A 101 9.13 13.00 1.62
N ALA A 102 8.06 13.69 2.02
CA ALA A 102 6.74 13.09 2.21
C ALA A 102 6.23 12.39 0.93
N TYR A 103 6.28 13.09 -0.21
CA TYR A 103 5.88 12.50 -1.47
C TYR A 103 6.83 11.40 -1.96
N ALA A 104 8.14 11.55 -1.77
CA ALA A 104 9.11 10.52 -2.13
C ALA A 104 8.92 9.23 -1.30
N LEU A 105 8.60 9.36 -0.01
CA LEU A 105 8.30 8.24 0.86
C LEU A 105 7.03 7.51 0.39
N ALA A 106 5.94 8.24 0.14
CA ALA A 106 4.71 7.67 -0.41
C ALA A 106 4.95 6.99 -1.75
N LEU A 107 5.68 7.64 -2.67
CA LEU A 107 5.99 7.06 -3.99
C LEU A 107 6.79 5.75 -3.87
N GLY A 108 7.76 5.70 -2.97
CA GLY A 108 8.51 4.48 -2.72
C GLY A 108 7.65 3.35 -2.16
N ALA A 109 6.59 3.67 -1.40
CA ALA A 109 5.63 2.67 -0.92
C ALA A 109 4.82 2.08 -2.08
N GLU A 110 4.24 2.92 -2.94
CA GLU A 110 3.45 2.45 -4.10
C GLU A 110 4.30 1.63 -5.09
N GLU A 111 5.56 2.03 -5.30
CA GLU A 111 6.49 1.29 -6.18
C GLU A 111 6.80 -0.11 -5.63
N ARG A 112 6.83 -0.27 -4.29
CA ARG A 112 6.99 -1.58 -3.65
C ARG A 112 5.72 -2.42 -3.70
N ALA A 113 4.56 -1.81 -3.45
CA ALA A 113 3.27 -2.47 -3.53
C ALA A 113 3.00 -3.00 -4.96
N GLU A 114 3.23 -2.16 -5.98
CA GLU A 114 3.14 -2.58 -7.38
C GLU A 114 4.06 -3.77 -7.68
N ALA A 115 5.33 -3.69 -7.26
CA ALA A 115 6.30 -4.75 -7.50
C ALA A 115 5.88 -6.06 -6.85
N TYR A 116 5.33 -6.01 -5.63
CA TYR A 116 4.79 -7.17 -4.96
C TYR A 116 3.62 -7.79 -5.73
N PHE A 117 2.62 -7.00 -6.09
CA PHE A 117 1.45 -7.51 -6.79
C PHE A 117 1.83 -8.14 -8.14
N ARG A 118 2.74 -7.49 -8.89
CA ARG A 118 3.29 -8.05 -10.13
C ARG A 118 4.03 -9.34 -9.92
N GLN A 119 4.89 -9.40 -8.90
CA GLN A 119 5.63 -10.61 -8.60
C GLN A 119 4.70 -11.74 -8.16
N ALA A 120 3.70 -11.45 -7.32
CA ALA A 120 2.74 -12.44 -6.83
C ALA A 120 1.92 -13.09 -7.95
N VAL A 121 1.59 -12.36 -9.02
CA VAL A 121 0.93 -12.91 -10.22
C VAL A 121 1.72 -14.05 -10.86
N ASP A 122 3.05 -14.01 -10.84
CA ASP A 122 3.90 -15.05 -11.44
C ASP A 122 3.87 -16.39 -10.67
N TYR A 123 3.45 -16.38 -9.40
CA TYR A 123 3.46 -17.55 -8.52
C TYR A 123 2.06 -18.10 -8.22
N ILE A 124 1.00 -17.35 -8.53
CA ILE A 124 -0.39 -17.78 -8.30
C ILE A 124 -1.04 -18.28 -9.58
N SER A 125 -1.67 -19.45 -9.50
CA SER A 125 -2.41 -20.07 -10.62
C SER A 125 -3.92 -19.83 -10.57
N ASP A 126 -4.45 -19.31 -9.47
CA ASP A 126 -5.88 -19.01 -9.35
C ASP A 126 -6.25 -17.80 -10.22
N PRO A 127 -7.11 -17.95 -11.24
CA PRO A 127 -7.41 -16.85 -12.16
C PRO A 127 -8.09 -15.65 -11.51
N GLN A 128 -8.87 -15.87 -10.44
CA GLN A 128 -9.58 -14.77 -9.77
C GLN A 128 -8.61 -13.96 -8.91
N THR A 129 -7.69 -14.63 -8.20
CA THR A 129 -6.61 -13.96 -7.47
C THR A 129 -5.67 -13.22 -8.42
N VAL A 130 -5.30 -13.80 -9.56
CA VAL A 130 -4.48 -13.12 -10.58
C VAL A 130 -5.15 -11.84 -11.06
N GLU A 131 -6.45 -11.88 -11.39
CA GLU A 131 -7.19 -10.69 -11.83
C GLU A 131 -7.21 -9.57 -10.77
N ILE A 132 -7.30 -9.93 -9.48
CA ILE A 132 -7.23 -8.97 -8.37
C ILE A 132 -5.85 -8.31 -8.33
N LEU A 133 -4.79 -9.12 -8.31
CA LEU A 133 -3.42 -8.62 -8.18
C LEU A 133 -3.01 -7.77 -9.38
N ASP A 134 -3.39 -8.17 -10.59
CA ASP A 134 -3.19 -7.34 -11.79
C ASP A 134 -3.93 -6.00 -11.67
N GLY A 135 -5.18 -6.01 -11.19
CA GLY A 135 -5.95 -4.79 -10.93
C GLY A 135 -5.27 -3.84 -9.95
N LEU A 136 -4.86 -4.36 -8.79
CA LEU A 136 -4.13 -3.58 -7.77
C LEU A 136 -2.81 -3.04 -8.34
N ALA A 137 -2.05 -3.85 -9.08
CA ALA A 137 -0.82 -3.40 -9.74
C ALA A 137 -1.04 -2.30 -10.81
N GLU A 138 -2.23 -2.20 -11.42
CA GLU A 138 -2.58 -1.05 -12.27
C GLU A 138 -2.92 0.19 -11.43
N GLU A 139 -3.70 0.01 -10.36
CA GLU A 139 -4.13 1.08 -9.45
C GLU A 139 -2.92 1.74 -8.78
N GLU A 140 -1.97 0.95 -8.30
CA GLU A 140 -0.71 1.43 -7.73
C GLU A 140 0.10 2.28 -8.71
N ARG A 141 0.12 1.91 -10.00
CA ARG A 141 0.77 2.75 -11.01
C ARG A 141 0.07 4.08 -11.24
N GLU A 142 -1.26 4.10 -11.12
CA GLU A 142 -1.99 5.36 -11.18
C GLU A 142 -1.71 6.20 -9.93
N HIS A 143 -1.58 5.60 -8.75
CA HIS A 143 -1.17 6.27 -7.52
C HIS A 143 0.21 6.91 -7.67
N GLN A 144 1.19 6.17 -8.20
CA GLN A 144 2.50 6.72 -8.54
C GLN A 144 2.41 7.90 -9.53
N ARG A 145 1.55 7.83 -10.56
CA ARG A 145 1.34 8.95 -11.49
C ARG A 145 0.78 10.18 -10.78
N LEU A 146 -0.20 9.99 -9.90
CA LEU A 146 -0.81 11.06 -9.12
C LEU A 146 0.22 11.72 -8.21
N LEU A 147 1.02 10.94 -7.49
CA LEU A 147 2.13 11.43 -6.65
C LEU A 147 3.15 12.22 -7.47
N LYS A 148 3.63 11.67 -8.58
CA LYS A 148 4.59 12.33 -9.50
C LYS A 148 4.04 13.66 -10.03
N LYS A 149 2.73 13.75 -10.26
CA LYS A 149 2.06 15.00 -10.68
C LYS A 149 1.99 16.04 -9.56
N GLU A 150 1.66 15.64 -8.33
CA GLU A 150 1.66 16.54 -7.18
C GLU A 150 3.09 17.04 -6.87
N MET A 151 4.09 16.16 -6.93
CA MET A 151 5.51 16.51 -6.77
C MET A 151 5.97 17.56 -7.78
N ALA A 152 5.57 17.42 -9.05
CA ALA A 152 5.89 18.38 -10.10
C ALA A 152 5.15 19.73 -9.96
N SER A 153 4.12 19.77 -9.12
CA SER A 153 3.31 20.96 -8.85
C SER A 153 3.70 21.67 -7.54
N CYS A 154 4.64 21.10 -6.78
CA CYS A 154 5.19 21.66 -5.54
C CYS A 154 6.19 22.79 -5.79
#